data_AF-A0A4Y2RW74-F1
#
_entry.id   AF-A0A4Y2RW74-F1
#
_cell.length_a   1.000
_cell.length_b   1.000
_cell.length_c   1.000
_cell.angle_alpha   90.00
_cell.angle_beta   90.00
_cell.angle_gamma   90.00
#
_symmetry.space_group_name_H-M   'P 1'
#
loop_
_entity.id
_entity.type
_entity.pdbx_description
1 polymer ?
#
loop_
_entity_poly.entity_id
_entity_poly.type
_entity_poly.pdbx_seq_one_letter_code
_entity_poly.pdbx_strand_id
1 'polypeptide(L)'
;MFKYFTFKNTHNYIDVLDQLAYSYNDTYHSSIKRDPVEANSENEQNVWLTLYGNVENVERKPCTFKEGDTVHISKAKLTFEKGYETNSTEELSSVSECVKRNPLVY
;
A
#
# COMPACT_ATOMS: atom_id res chain seq x y z
N MET A 1 -8.66 -17.08 2.31
CA MET A 1 -7.60 -18.02 1.88
C MET A 1 -6.98 -18.83 3.02
N PHE A 2 -6.24 -18.22 3.97
CA PHE A 2 -5.46 -18.97 4.97
C PHE A 2 -6.27 -19.97 5.81
N LYS A 3 -7.51 -19.63 6.18
CA LYS A 3 -8.42 -20.55 6.87
C LYS A 3 -8.63 -21.87 6.10
N TYR A 4 -8.75 -21.79 4.76
CA TYR A 4 -8.88 -22.97 3.90
C TYR A 4 -7.61 -23.81 3.89
N PHE A 5 -6.44 -23.18 3.78
CA PHE A 5 -5.15 -23.88 3.77
C PHE A 5 -4.95 -24.68 5.06
N THR A 6 -5.23 -24.07 6.21
CA THR A 6 -5.12 -24.73 7.51
C THR A 6 -6.14 -25.85 7.66
N PHE A 7 -7.40 -25.64 7.25
CA PHE A 7 -8.47 -26.63 7.40
C PHE A 7 -8.29 -27.85 6.49
N LYS A 8 -7.88 -27.63 5.23
CA LYS A 8 -7.67 -28.70 4.25
C LYS A 8 -6.25 -29.26 4.24
N ASN A 9 -5.35 -28.70 5.05
CA ASN A 9 -3.93 -29.02 5.09
C ASN A 9 -3.30 -29.10 3.69
N THR A 10 -3.60 -28.10 2.85
CA THR A 10 -3.14 -28.05 1.46
C THR A 10 -2.94 -26.62 0.99
N HIS A 11 -1.99 -26.44 0.08
CA HIS A 11 -1.77 -25.20 -0.66
C HIS A 11 -2.38 -25.26 -2.07
N ASN A 12 -3.05 -26.36 -2.44
CA ASN A 12 -3.79 -26.44 -3.70
C ASN A 12 -5.16 -25.79 -3.52
N TYR A 13 -5.35 -24.65 -4.20
CA TYR A 13 -6.56 -23.85 -4.06
C TYR A 13 -7.22 -23.47 -5.38
N ILE A 14 -6.66 -23.95 -6.50
CA ILE A 14 -7.17 -23.64 -7.84
C ILE A 14 -8.63 -24.04 -7.95
N ASP A 15 -9.00 -25.22 -7.45
CA ASP A 15 -10.36 -25.77 -7.51
C ASP A 15 -11.39 -24.99 -6.69
N VAL A 16 -10.95 -24.17 -5.74
CA VAL A 16 -11.82 -23.37 -4.85
C VAL A 16 -11.63 -21.87 -5.04
N LEU A 17 -10.79 -21.45 -6.00
CA LEU A 17 -10.44 -20.04 -6.18
C LEU A 17 -11.67 -19.19 -6.47
N ASP A 18 -12.56 -19.69 -7.34
CA ASP A 18 -13.80 -18.99 -7.70
C ASP A 18 -14.73 -18.83 -6.49
N GLN A 19 -14.85 -19.86 -5.64
CA GLN A 19 -15.65 -19.80 -4.42
C GLN A 19 -15.07 -18.79 -3.42
N LEU A 20 -13.75 -18.71 -3.32
CA LEU A 20 -13.06 -17.76 -2.44
C LEU A 20 -13.22 -16.32 -2.95
N ALA A 21 -13.12 -16.09 -4.25
CA ALA A 21 -13.40 -14.78 -4.85
C ALA A 21 -14.85 -14.35 -4.65
N TYR A 22 -15.81 -15.26 -4.90
CA TYR A 22 -17.23 -15.01 -4.68
C TYR A 22 -17.50 -14.61 -3.23
N SER A 23 -17.08 -15.45 -2.27
CA SER A 23 -17.30 -15.18 -0.84
C SER A 23 -16.63 -13.89 -0.37
N TYR A 24 -15.46 -13.53 -0.91
CA TYR A 24 -14.80 -12.27 -0.57
C TYR A 24 -15.60 -11.06 -1.05
N ASN A 25 -16.09 -11.11 -2.29
CA ASN A 25 -16.84 -10.00 -2.88
C ASN A 25 -18.25 -9.84 -2.29
N ASP A 26 -18.84 -10.92 -1.78
CA ASP A 26 -20.20 -11.00 -1.23
C ASP A 26 -20.22 -10.95 0.31
N THR A 27 -19.11 -10.56 0.95
CA THR A 27 -19.02 -10.42 2.41
C THR A 27 -18.83 -8.97 2.82
N TYR A 28 -19.48 -8.60 3.91
CA TYR A 28 -19.34 -7.28 4.51
C TYR A 28 -17.91 -6.95 4.92
N HIS A 29 -17.36 -5.91 4.30
CA HIS A 29 -16.07 -5.37 4.63
C HIS A 29 -16.21 -4.19 5.60
N SER A 30 -15.67 -4.35 6.80
CA SER A 30 -15.77 -3.37 7.88
C SER A 30 -15.10 -2.02 7.59
N SER A 31 -14.14 -1.97 6.64
CA SER A 31 -13.47 -0.74 6.22
C SER A 31 -14.35 0.13 5.31
N ILE A 32 -14.96 -0.46 4.28
CA ILE A 32 -15.84 0.23 3.32
C ILE A 32 -17.32 0.24 3.73
N LYS A 33 -17.64 -0.46 4.82
CA LYS A 33 -18.98 -0.58 5.41
C LYS A 33 -20.04 -1.17 4.46
N ARG A 34 -19.62 -2.06 3.56
CA ARG A 34 -20.47 -2.75 2.58
C ARG A 34 -19.77 -3.97 1.99
N ASP A 35 -20.47 -4.69 1.14
CA ASP A 35 -19.91 -5.79 0.36
C ASP A 35 -19.21 -5.22 -0.88
N PRO A 36 -18.00 -5.69 -1.24
CA PRO A 36 -17.30 -5.19 -2.43
C PRO A 36 -18.11 -5.28 -3.72
N VAL A 37 -18.95 -6.30 -3.87
CA VAL A 37 -19.81 -6.48 -5.05
C VAL A 37 -20.84 -5.36 -5.23
N GLU A 38 -21.21 -4.68 -4.15
CA GLU A 38 -22.16 -3.56 -4.20
C GLU A 38 -21.50 -2.23 -4.59
N ALA A 39 -20.17 -2.15 -4.65
CA ALA A 39 -19.47 -0.93 -5.03
C ALA A 39 -19.61 -0.68 -6.54
N ASN A 40 -20.22 0.45 -6.90
CA ASN A 40 -20.51 0.84 -8.28
C ASN A 40 -20.32 2.36 -8.46
N SER A 41 -20.41 2.85 -9.70
CA SER A 41 -20.16 4.25 -10.03
C SER A 41 -21.11 5.24 -9.32
N GLU A 42 -22.30 4.82 -8.89
CA GLU A 42 -23.24 5.68 -8.18
C GLU A 42 -22.83 5.90 -6.71
N ASN A 43 -22.18 4.91 -6.11
CA ASN A 43 -21.80 4.93 -4.69
C ASN A 43 -20.29 5.02 -4.44
N GLU A 44 -19.49 5.07 -5.50
CA GLU A 44 -18.03 5.18 -5.45
C GLU A 44 -17.57 6.32 -4.54
N GLN A 45 -18.19 7.49 -4.64
CA GLN A 45 -17.86 8.64 -3.80
C GLN A 45 -18.12 8.36 -2.31
N ASN A 46 -19.21 7.67 -1.97
CA ASN A 46 -19.51 7.31 -0.58
C ASN A 46 -18.51 6.28 -0.04
N VAL A 47 -18.13 5.29 -0.86
CA VAL A 47 -17.09 4.31 -0.51
C VAL A 47 -15.76 5.03 -0.29
N TRP A 48 -15.39 5.96 -1.18
CA TRP A 48 -14.17 6.75 -1.08
C TRP A 48 -14.16 7.62 0.17
N LEU A 49 -15.26 8.34 0.46
CA LEU A 49 -15.41 9.15 1.67
C LEU A 49 -15.35 8.31 2.95
N THR A 50 -15.84 7.06 2.91
CA THR A 50 -15.74 6.14 4.06
C THR A 50 -14.29 5.78 4.35
N LEU A 51 -13.47 5.56 3.32
CA LEU A 51 -12.06 5.20 3.46
C LEU A 51 -11.15 6.42 3.75
N TYR A 52 -11.43 7.55 3.10
CA TYR A 52 -10.51 8.68 2.99
C TYR A 52 -11.12 10.03 3.39
N GLY A 53 -12.39 10.10 3.75
CA GLY A 53 -13.08 11.36 4.05
C GLY A 53 -12.54 12.10 5.29
N ASN A 54 -11.84 11.41 6.20
CA ASN A 54 -11.28 12.00 7.41
C ASN A 54 -9.82 12.51 7.24
N VAL A 55 -9.47 13.01 6.05
CA VAL A 55 -8.12 13.54 5.77
C VAL A 55 -7.85 14.92 6.37
N GLU A 56 -8.88 15.65 6.80
CA GLU A 56 -8.73 17.00 7.38
C GLU A 56 -8.06 16.98 8.76
N ASN A 57 -8.18 15.88 9.51
CA ASN A 57 -7.63 15.74 10.87
C ASN A 57 -6.25 15.07 10.90
N VAL A 58 -5.65 14.74 9.75
CA VAL A 58 -4.31 14.14 9.73
C VAL A 58 -3.28 15.27 9.79
N GLU A 59 -2.66 15.46 10.96
CA GLU A 59 -1.54 16.36 11.11
C GLU A 59 -0.49 16.09 10.03
N ARG A 60 -0.21 17.11 9.22
CA ARG A 60 0.80 17.02 8.17
C ARG A 60 2.14 16.87 8.84
N LYS A 61 2.76 15.71 8.66
CA LYS A 61 4.12 15.49 9.15
C LYS A 61 5.05 16.51 8.49
N PRO A 62 5.91 17.19 9.26
CA PRO A 62 6.90 18.09 8.69
C PRO A 62 7.91 17.30 7.87
N CYS A 63 8.45 17.96 6.84
CA CYS A 63 9.55 17.42 6.06
C CYS A 63 10.72 17.06 6.97
N THR A 64 11.23 15.84 6.84
CA THR A 64 12.39 15.40 7.63
C THR A 64 13.68 16.02 7.10
N PHE A 65 13.82 16.14 5.77
CA PHE A 65 14.99 16.73 5.13
C PHE A 65 14.79 18.22 4.83
N LYS A 66 15.89 18.98 4.88
CA LYS A 66 15.96 20.39 4.52
C LYS A 66 16.68 20.56 3.19
N GLU A 67 16.42 21.68 2.54
CA GLU A 67 17.14 22.08 1.32
C GLU A 67 18.64 22.19 1.60
N GLY A 68 19.45 21.57 0.75
CA GLY A 68 20.89 21.50 0.90
C GLY A 68 21.42 20.35 1.76
N ASP A 69 20.56 19.54 2.38
CA ASP A 69 21.01 18.32 3.09
C ASP A 69 21.66 17.34 2.10
N THR A 70 22.80 16.78 2.48
CA THR A 70 23.52 15.78 1.68
C THR A 70 23.01 14.38 2.00
N VAL A 71 22.51 13.68 0.99
CA VAL A 71 21.91 12.34 1.09
C VAL A 71 22.44 11.40 0.01
N HIS A 72 22.33 10.09 0.24
CA HIS A 72 22.47 9.08 -0.82
C HIS A 72 21.10 8.61 -1.30
N ILE A 73 20.98 8.32 -2.59
CA ILE A 73 19.73 7.84 -3.19
C ILE A 73 19.69 6.32 -3.06
N SER A 74 18.53 5.76 -2.68
CA SER A 74 18.35 4.30 -2.65
C SER A 74 18.42 3.72 -4.06
N LYS A 75 19.21 2.65 -4.24
CA LYS A 75 19.27 1.90 -5.49
C LYS A 75 18.06 0.98 -5.63
N ALA A 76 17.58 0.83 -6.86
CA ALA A 76 16.60 -0.20 -7.18
C ALA A 76 17.27 -1.58 -7.13
N LYS A 77 16.70 -2.50 -6.35
CA LYS A 77 17.27 -3.85 -6.21
C LYS A 77 17.08 -4.69 -7.45
N LEU A 78 18.14 -5.40 -7.86
CA LEU A 78 18.06 -6.40 -8.93
C LEU A 78 17.67 -7.77 -8.36
N THR A 79 17.04 -8.62 -9.19
CA THR A 79 16.54 -9.95 -8.79
C THR A 79 17.59 -10.86 -8.15
N PHE A 80 18.86 -10.69 -8.54
CA PHE A 80 19.99 -11.51 -8.09
C PHE A 80 21.09 -10.70 -7.41
N GLU A 81 20.75 -9.54 -6.85
CA GLU A 81 21.71 -8.68 -6.15
C GLU A 81 22.22 -9.34 -4.86
N LYS A 82 23.51 -9.21 -4.60
CA LYS A 82 24.14 -9.83 -3.45
C LYS A 82 23.84 -9.01 -2.21
N GLY A 83 23.41 -9.66 -1.13
CA GLY A 83 22.98 -8.98 0.10
C GLY A 83 24.06 -8.18 0.83
N TYR A 84 25.34 -8.34 0.46
CA TYR A 84 26.44 -7.55 1.02
C TYR A 84 26.71 -6.24 0.25
N GLU A 85 26.07 -6.04 -0.90
CA GLU A 85 26.20 -4.81 -1.68
C GLU A 85 25.36 -3.67 -1.07
N THR A 86 25.80 -2.44 -1.28
CA THR A 86 25.14 -1.26 -0.67
C THR A 86 23.84 -0.95 -1.39
N ASN A 87 22.77 -0.72 -0.62
CA ASN A 87 21.45 -0.37 -1.16
C ASN A 87 21.34 1.11 -1.59
N SER A 88 22.44 1.87 -1.60
CA SER A 88 22.46 3.30 -1.90
C SER A 88 23.53 3.65 -2.93
N THR A 89 23.33 4.73 -3.67
CA THR A 89 24.32 5.29 -4.60
C THR A 89 25.61 5.65 -3.88
N GLU A 90 26.75 5.54 -4.55
CA GLU A 90 28.03 6.03 -4.00
C GLU A 90 28.11 7.56 -4.08
N GLU A 91 27.42 8.15 -5.06
CA GLU A 91 27.34 9.58 -5.25
C GLU A 91 26.48 10.24 -4.15
N LEU A 92 26.99 11.35 -3.62
CA LEU A 92 26.30 12.23 -2.69
C LEU A 92 25.44 13.21 -3.49
N SER A 93 24.16 13.30 -3.15
CA SER A 93 23.19 14.22 -3.74
C SER A 93 22.70 15.23 -2.70
N SER A 94 22.40 16.46 -3.12
CA SER A 94 21.82 17.47 -2.25
C SER A 94 20.30 17.56 -2.45
N VAL A 95 19.54 17.67 -1.36
CA VAL A 95 18.09 17.88 -1.42
C VAL A 95 17.78 19.25 -2.02
N SER A 96 16.97 19.29 -3.08
CA SER A 96 16.59 20.54 -3.77
C SER A 96 15.44 21.27 -3.07
N GLU A 97 14.36 20.56 -2.77
CA GLU A 97 13.16 21.10 -2.14
C GLU A 97 12.41 19.99 -1.40
N CYS A 98 11.58 20.37 -0.43
CA CYS A 98 10.60 19.45 0.13
C CYS A 98 9.20 19.70 -0.44
N VAL A 99 8.67 18.70 -1.15
CA VAL A 99 7.30 18.73 -1.64
C VAL A 99 6.32 18.37 -0.53
N LYS A 100 5.48 19.33 -0.13
CA LYS A 100 4.46 19.14 0.91
C LYS A 100 3.35 18.20 0.44
N ARG A 101 3.47 16.90 0.74
CA ARG A 101 2.48 15.85 0.44
C ARG A 101 1.92 15.23 1.73
N ASN A 102 0.72 14.66 1.65
CA ASN A 102 0.13 13.82 2.70
C ASN A 102 -0.36 12.51 2.07
N PRO A 103 0.28 11.35 2.34
CA PRO A 103 1.45 11.17 3.20
C PRO A 103 2.75 11.77 2.60
N LEU A 104 3.77 11.96 3.45
CA LEU A 104 5.11 12.33 3.00
C LEU A 104 5.72 11.22 2.11
N VAL A 105 6.45 11.62 1.07
CA VAL A 105 7.12 10.73 0.12
C VAL A 105 8.56 11.22 -0.04
N TYR A 106 9.50 10.28 -0.17
CA TYR A 106 10.94 10.51 -0.35
C TYR A 106 11.43 9.84 -1.64
#